data_AF-A0A016QKF0-F1
#
_entry.id   AF-A0A016QKF0-F1
#
_cell.length_a   1.000
_cell.length_b   1.000
_cell.length_c   1.000
_cell.angle_alpha   90.00
_cell.angle_beta   90.00
_cell.angle_gamma   90.00
#
_symmetry.space_group_name_H-M   'P 1'
#
loop_
_entity.id
_entity.type
_entity.pdbx_description
1 polymer ?
#
loop_
_entity_poly.entity_id
_entity_poly.type
_entity_poly.pdbx_seq_one_letter_code
_entity_poly.pdbx_strand_id
1 'polypeptide(L)'
;MLGGWYLECAVSASGAHPLDHFLVDFPTLVPPHLTVNALGVTLWTDPKGVTHVVDLIGEGHYPFVPDFWEEARRMGFSRKISPTLPVGKLSAQSRFLFIHNKALIANPEALMPHLDGTHVCPTGKRHPGHTNCTGLHWWVTPSATPGTLTRYLGEGEYELRGRLGAGAPAVRYARAIFASVPITGISRIVGQGGVQGANQAQFAAAQQSGLPVYAVPV
;
A
#
# COMPACT_ATOMS: atom_id res chain seq x y z
N MET A 1 -15.34 4.47 -22.97
CA MET A 1 -14.76 4.03 -21.69
C MET A 1 -15.86 3.95 -20.65
N LEU A 2 -16.01 2.81 -19.97
CA LEU A 2 -16.91 2.70 -18.82
C LEU A 2 -16.30 3.52 -17.67
N GLY A 3 -17.01 4.55 -17.22
CA GLY A 3 -16.58 5.40 -16.10
C GLY A 3 -16.26 4.60 -14.83
N GLY A 4 -15.60 5.24 -13.87
CA GLY A 4 -15.11 4.56 -12.66
C GLY A 4 -14.92 5.52 -11.51
N TRP A 5 -15.05 4.99 -10.29
CA TRP A 5 -14.69 5.70 -9.07
C TRP A 5 -13.27 5.33 -8.69
N TYR A 6 -12.48 6.33 -8.32
CA TYR A 6 -11.09 6.20 -7.91
C TYR A 6 -10.91 6.91 -6.59
N LEU A 7 -10.23 6.23 -5.67
CA LEU A 7 -9.66 6.84 -4.49
C LEU A 7 -8.21 7.18 -4.79
N GLU A 8 -7.81 8.40 -4.45
CA GLU A 8 -6.53 8.96 -4.80
C GLU A 8 -5.66 9.15 -3.57
N CYS A 9 -4.36 8.94 -3.75
CA CYS A 9 -3.36 9.48 -2.86
C CYS A 9 -2.41 10.36 -3.65
N ALA A 10 -2.54 11.67 -3.49
CA ALA A 10 -1.51 12.61 -3.82
C ALA A 10 -0.42 12.46 -2.76
N VAL A 11 0.57 11.62 -3.04
CA VAL A 11 1.89 11.82 -2.44
C VAL A 11 2.34 13.21 -2.88
N SER A 12 2.56 14.10 -1.92
CA SER A 12 2.43 15.56 -2.15
C SER A 12 3.22 16.05 -3.38
N ALA A 13 2.58 16.85 -4.23
CA ALA A 13 3.27 17.63 -5.27
C ALA A 13 4.32 18.61 -4.69
N SER A 14 4.21 18.94 -3.39
CA SER A 14 5.19 19.73 -2.64
C SER A 14 6.32 18.92 -1.98
N GLY A 15 6.32 17.59 -2.07
CA GLY A 15 7.35 16.71 -1.49
C GLY A 15 7.47 16.70 0.05
N ALA A 16 6.47 17.15 0.82
CA ALA A 16 6.57 17.30 2.27
C ALA A 16 7.01 16.01 3.00
N HIS A 17 6.59 14.83 2.48
CA HIS A 17 7.10 13.54 2.93
C HIS A 17 7.38 12.61 1.75
N PRO A 18 8.55 11.93 1.71
CA PRO A 18 8.78 10.87 0.73
C PRO A 18 7.77 9.74 0.95
N LEU A 19 7.41 9.01 -0.11
CA LEU A 19 6.45 7.89 -0.05
C LEU A 19 6.71 6.96 1.14
N ASP A 20 7.97 6.63 1.40
CA ASP A 20 8.42 5.75 2.49
C ASP A 20 8.00 6.17 3.89
N HIS A 21 7.67 7.44 4.10
CA HIS A 21 7.10 7.94 5.35
C HIS A 21 5.80 7.21 5.73
N PHE A 22 5.06 6.73 4.73
CA PHE A 22 3.78 6.05 4.92
C PHE A 22 3.91 4.53 5.10
N LEU A 23 5.11 3.97 5.03
CA LEU A 23 5.32 2.58 5.45
C LEU A 23 5.09 2.45 6.95
N VAL A 24 4.42 1.37 7.34
CA VAL A 24 4.36 0.95 8.74
C VAL A 24 5.74 0.37 9.07
N ASP A 25 6.50 1.10 9.87
CA ASP A 25 7.86 0.74 10.26
C ASP A 25 7.93 -0.70 10.76
N PHE A 26 7.04 -1.08 11.68
CA PHE A 26 6.86 -2.44 12.15
C PHE A 26 5.53 -3.00 11.64
N PRO A 27 5.52 -3.78 10.55
CA PRO A 27 4.29 -4.29 9.95
C PRO A 27 3.38 -4.92 11.00
N THR A 28 2.14 -4.46 11.05
CA THR A 28 1.20 -4.82 12.11
C THR A 28 0.31 -5.95 11.65
N LEU A 29 0.19 -7.02 12.43
CA LEU A 29 -0.71 -8.13 12.10
C LEU A 29 -2.12 -7.62 11.84
N VAL A 30 -2.78 -8.23 10.85
CA VAL A 30 -4.17 -7.90 10.52
C VAL A 30 -5.05 -8.28 11.73
N PRO A 31 -5.89 -7.36 12.24
CA PRO A 31 -6.79 -7.67 13.34
C PRO A 31 -7.66 -8.88 13.01
N PRO A 32 -7.91 -9.80 13.96
CA PRO A 32 -8.63 -11.05 13.68
C PRO A 32 -10.10 -10.83 13.25
N HIS A 33 -10.68 -9.69 13.59
CA HIS A 33 -12.04 -9.29 13.22
C HIS A 33 -12.10 -8.52 11.89
N LEU A 34 -10.96 -8.22 11.26
CA LEU A 34 -10.91 -7.55 9.98
C LEU A 34 -11.00 -8.59 8.85
N THR A 35 -12.21 -8.76 8.30
CA THR A 35 -12.40 -9.50 7.05
C THR A 35 -11.87 -8.67 5.89
N VAL A 36 -10.95 -9.24 5.12
CA VAL A 36 -10.35 -8.57 3.95
C VAL A 36 -10.72 -9.33 2.69
N ASN A 37 -11.36 -8.65 1.75
CA ASN A 37 -11.65 -9.22 0.45
C ASN A 37 -10.37 -9.39 -0.38
N ALA A 38 -10.25 -10.50 -1.10
CA ALA A 38 -9.15 -10.74 -2.02
C ALA A 38 -9.26 -9.93 -3.33
N LEU A 39 -10.46 -9.43 -3.64
CA LEU A 39 -10.74 -8.62 -4.82
C LEU A 39 -11.29 -7.26 -4.42
N GLY A 40 -10.69 -6.21 -4.99
CA GLY A 40 -11.06 -4.83 -4.69
C GLY A 40 -10.68 -4.42 -3.27
N VAL A 41 -11.39 -3.44 -2.72
CA VAL A 41 -11.13 -2.89 -1.40
C VAL A 41 -12.25 -3.21 -0.40
N THR A 42 -11.91 -3.19 0.88
CA THR A 42 -12.86 -3.35 1.99
C THR A 42 -12.90 -2.07 2.84
N LEU A 43 -14.06 -1.67 3.34
CA LEU A 43 -14.12 -0.61 4.36
C LEU A 43 -14.03 -1.23 5.74
N TRP A 44 -13.22 -0.63 6.62
CA TRP A 44 -13.08 -1.04 8.00
C TRP A 44 -13.09 0.18 8.92
N THR A 45 -13.90 0.14 9.97
CA THR A 45 -13.94 1.20 10.99
C THR A 45 -13.03 0.80 12.14
N ASP A 46 -12.06 1.65 12.45
CA ASP A 46 -11.12 1.42 13.54
C ASP A 46 -11.77 1.61 14.93
N PRO A 47 -11.10 1.24 16.03
CA PRO A 47 -11.63 1.44 17.39
C PRO A 47 -11.89 2.90 17.77
N LYS A 48 -11.38 3.87 16.99
CA LYS A 48 -11.60 5.31 17.20
C LYS A 48 -12.79 5.83 16.39
N GLY A 49 -13.48 4.97 15.64
CA GLY A 49 -14.64 5.32 14.82
C GLY A 49 -14.30 5.87 13.44
N VAL A 50 -13.03 5.81 13.00
CA VAL A 50 -12.62 6.27 11.67
C VAL A 50 -12.74 5.13 10.66
N THR A 51 -13.44 5.37 9.55
CA THR A 51 -13.55 4.37 8.47
C THR A 51 -12.38 4.50 7.51
N HIS A 52 -11.62 3.43 7.34
CA HIS A 52 -10.48 3.31 6.43
C HIS A 52 -10.81 2.40 5.24
N VAL A 53 -9.95 2.47 4.23
CA VAL A 53 -9.99 1.60 3.05
C VAL A 53 -8.88 0.60 3.17
N VAL A 54 -9.21 -0.68 3.16
CA VAL A 54 -8.29 -1.79 3.28
C VAL A 54 -8.14 -2.45 1.91
N ASP A 55 -6.89 -2.64 1.50
CA ASP A 55 -6.56 -3.23 0.20
C ASP A 55 -5.56 -4.37 0.38
N LEU A 56 -5.96 -5.59 -0.01
CA LEU A 56 -5.09 -6.76 -0.01
C LEU A 56 -4.33 -6.82 -1.34
N ILE A 57 -3.06 -6.49 -1.28
CA ILE A 57 -2.18 -6.58 -2.43
C ILE A 57 -1.97 -8.05 -2.80
N GLY A 58 -2.35 -8.39 -4.03
CA GLY A 58 -2.31 -9.76 -4.54
C GLY A 58 -0.91 -10.21 -4.93
N GLU A 59 -0.44 -11.32 -4.35
CA GLU A 59 0.86 -11.93 -4.63
C GLU A 59 1.07 -12.35 -6.09
N GLY A 60 -0.02 -12.54 -6.85
CA GLY A 60 0.06 -12.88 -8.27
C GLY A 60 0.61 -11.75 -9.14
N HIS A 61 0.42 -10.50 -8.73
CA HIS A 61 0.95 -9.32 -9.43
C HIS A 61 2.14 -8.71 -8.71
N TYR A 62 2.15 -8.77 -7.37
CA TYR A 62 3.22 -8.25 -6.54
C TYR A 62 3.70 -9.35 -5.59
N PRO A 63 4.64 -10.22 -6.01
CA PRO A 63 5.07 -11.35 -5.20
C PRO A 63 5.60 -10.99 -3.81
N PHE A 64 6.14 -9.77 -3.66
CA PHE A 64 6.67 -9.22 -2.41
C PHE A 64 6.26 -7.75 -2.22
N VAL A 65 6.28 -7.28 -0.97
CA VAL A 65 5.95 -5.89 -0.61
C VAL A 65 6.76 -4.85 -1.42
N PRO A 66 8.09 -5.01 -1.61
CA PRO A 66 8.85 -4.04 -2.38
C PRO A 66 8.41 -3.92 -3.84
N ASP A 67 7.86 -4.98 -4.45
CA ASP A 67 7.37 -4.92 -5.83
C ASP A 67 6.24 -3.90 -5.97
N PHE A 68 5.27 -3.96 -5.07
CA PHE A 68 4.17 -3.01 -5.02
C PHE A 68 4.66 -1.59 -4.66
N TRP A 69 5.57 -1.49 -3.69
CA TRP A 69 5.99 -0.20 -3.17
C TRP A 69 6.91 0.58 -4.12
N GLU A 70 7.80 -0.10 -4.84
CA GLU A 70 8.66 0.53 -5.83
C GLU A 70 7.88 0.93 -7.10
N GLU A 71 6.83 0.18 -7.46
CA GLU A 71 5.92 0.61 -8.52
C GLU A 71 5.15 1.89 -8.09
N ALA A 72 4.61 1.87 -6.88
CA ALA A 72 3.96 3.02 -6.26
C ALA A 72 4.88 4.25 -6.17
N ARG A 73 6.20 4.05 -5.98
CA ARG A 73 7.18 5.15 -5.96
C ARG A 73 7.29 5.85 -7.32
N ARG A 74 7.12 5.11 -8.42
CA ARG A 74 7.24 5.64 -9.78
C ARG A 74 5.96 6.28 -10.27
N MET A 75 4.84 5.62 -10.02
CA MET A 75 3.57 5.96 -10.65
C MET A 75 2.57 6.60 -9.70
N GLY A 76 2.88 6.65 -8.40
CA GLY A 76 1.89 6.89 -7.37
C GLY A 76 0.93 5.70 -7.23
N PHE A 77 -0.14 5.88 -6.47
CA PHE A 77 -1.20 4.89 -6.37
C PHE A 77 -2.55 5.58 -6.30
N SER A 78 -3.43 5.09 -7.15
CA SER A 78 -4.87 5.25 -7.03
C SER A 78 -5.50 3.87 -6.93
N ARG A 79 -6.74 3.81 -6.46
CA ARG A 79 -7.53 2.58 -6.45
C ARG A 79 -8.87 2.79 -7.07
N LYS A 80 -9.12 2.04 -8.14
CA LYS A 80 -10.48 1.87 -8.67
C LYS A 80 -11.30 1.13 -7.62
N ILE A 81 -12.46 1.68 -7.29
CA ILE A 81 -13.38 1.11 -6.30
C ILE A 81 -14.71 0.74 -6.93
N SER A 82 -15.43 -0.16 -6.26
CA SER A 82 -16.80 -0.50 -6.66
C SER A 82 -17.69 0.75 -6.63
N PRO A 83 -18.58 0.94 -7.63
CA PRO A 83 -19.60 1.98 -7.57
C PRO A 83 -20.55 1.87 -6.37
N THR A 84 -20.63 0.70 -5.73
CA THR A 84 -21.47 0.45 -4.55
C THR A 84 -20.70 0.59 -3.23
N LEU A 85 -19.41 0.91 -3.25
CA LEU A 85 -18.64 1.14 -2.04
C LEU A 85 -19.20 2.40 -1.33
N PRO A 86 -19.55 2.35 -0.03
CA PRO A 86 -20.20 3.47 0.64
C PRO A 86 -19.17 4.54 1.05
N VAL A 87 -18.62 5.23 0.04
CA VAL A 87 -17.55 6.24 0.18
C VAL A 87 -17.92 7.44 1.05
N GLY A 88 -19.21 7.73 1.22
CA GLY A 88 -19.68 8.76 2.15
C GLY A 88 -19.35 8.49 3.62
N LYS A 89 -18.92 7.26 3.97
CA LYS A 89 -18.40 6.92 5.31
C LYS A 89 -16.96 7.34 5.55
N LEU A 90 -16.23 7.70 4.49
CA LEU A 90 -14.86 8.17 4.60
C LEU A 90 -14.83 9.59 5.19
N SER A 91 -13.67 9.98 5.71
CA SER A 91 -13.37 11.30 6.27
C SER A 91 -11.97 11.75 5.83
N ALA A 92 -11.60 13.00 6.13
CA ALA A 92 -10.22 13.48 5.95
C ALA A 92 -9.18 12.69 6.79
N GLN A 93 -9.63 11.92 7.79
CA GLN A 93 -8.77 11.04 8.59
C GLN A 93 -8.67 9.62 8.00
N SER A 94 -9.50 9.30 7.01
CA SER A 94 -9.46 8.01 6.33
C SER A 94 -8.12 7.80 5.63
N ARG A 95 -7.71 6.53 5.58
CA ARG A 95 -6.42 6.10 5.03
C ARG A 95 -6.64 4.84 4.21
N PHE A 96 -5.77 4.64 3.22
CA PHE A 96 -5.49 3.31 2.72
C PHE A 96 -4.65 2.54 3.73
N LEU A 97 -5.08 1.33 4.04
CA LEU A 97 -4.32 0.35 4.80
C LEU A 97 -3.98 -0.80 3.84
N PHE A 98 -2.73 -0.86 3.41
CA PHE A 98 -2.27 -1.88 2.49
C PHE A 98 -1.81 -3.12 3.25
N ILE A 99 -2.36 -4.26 2.86
CA ILE A 99 -2.07 -5.57 3.43
C ILE A 99 -1.34 -6.40 2.39
N HIS A 100 -0.36 -7.19 2.84
CA HIS A 100 0.25 -8.23 2.02
C HIS A 100 0.47 -9.48 2.87
N ASN A 101 0.34 -10.66 2.26
CA ASN A 101 0.58 -11.95 2.96
C ASN A 101 2.04 -12.13 3.40
N LYS A 102 2.96 -11.40 2.74
CA LYS A 102 4.38 -11.32 3.08
C LYS A 102 4.79 -9.99 3.71
N ALA A 103 3.87 -9.32 4.40
CA ALA A 103 4.14 -8.02 4.99
C ALA A 103 4.94 -8.07 6.30
N LEU A 104 4.76 -9.10 7.13
CA LEU A 104 5.55 -9.29 8.34
C LEU A 104 6.58 -10.39 8.12
N ILE A 105 7.83 -10.11 8.52
CA ILE A 105 8.89 -11.12 8.61
C ILE A 105 8.90 -11.63 10.04
N ALA A 106 8.55 -12.91 10.22
CA ALA A 106 8.27 -13.54 11.52
C ALA A 106 9.51 -14.22 12.14
N ASN A 107 10.69 -14.12 11.52
CA ASN A 107 11.97 -14.60 12.06
C ASN A 107 13.12 -13.60 11.86
N PRO A 108 12.94 -12.30 12.17
CA PRO A 108 13.98 -11.29 11.94
C PRO A 108 15.30 -11.66 12.63
N GLU A 109 15.23 -12.13 13.88
CA GLU A 109 16.38 -12.51 14.71
C GLU A 109 17.24 -13.60 14.08
N ALA A 110 16.62 -14.54 13.36
CA ALA A 110 17.33 -15.63 12.70
C ALA A 110 17.99 -15.19 11.38
N LEU A 111 17.53 -14.09 10.78
CA LEU A 111 18.06 -13.57 9.52
C LEU A 111 19.17 -12.55 9.75
N MET A 112 19.14 -11.85 10.88
CA MET A 112 20.08 -10.79 11.22
C MET A 112 21.56 -11.16 11.13
N PRO A 113 22.03 -12.34 11.60
CA PRO A 113 23.43 -12.73 11.42
C PRO A 113 23.88 -12.86 9.96
N HIS A 114 22.93 -12.89 9.03
CA HIS A 114 23.16 -13.00 7.59
C HIS A 114 22.97 -11.66 6.84
N LEU A 115 22.74 -10.55 7.56
CA LEU A 115 22.78 -9.20 6.99
C LEU A 115 24.20 -8.65 7.06
N ASP A 116 24.57 -7.76 6.14
CA ASP A 116 25.91 -7.16 6.09
C ASP A 116 26.11 -5.93 7.01
N GLY A 117 25.07 -5.59 7.79
CA GLY A 117 25.09 -4.45 8.72
C GLY A 117 24.75 -3.10 8.08
N THR A 118 24.48 -3.03 6.78
CA THR A 118 24.10 -1.78 6.08
C THR A 118 22.58 -1.61 5.90
N HIS A 119 21.79 -2.44 6.59
CA HIS A 119 20.33 -2.34 6.60
C HIS A 119 19.88 -0.98 7.17
N VAL A 120 19.08 -0.26 6.37
CA VAL A 120 18.52 1.05 6.73
C VAL A 120 17.00 1.01 6.66
N CYS A 121 16.36 1.58 7.68
CA CYS A 121 14.93 1.79 7.69
C CYS A 121 14.50 2.82 6.64
N PRO A 122 13.62 2.47 5.68
CA PRO A 122 13.12 3.42 4.69
C PRO A 122 12.33 4.57 5.29
N THR A 123 11.74 4.39 6.48
CA THR A 123 10.92 5.42 7.13
C THR A 123 11.73 6.54 7.78
N GLY A 124 13.07 6.43 7.80
CA GLY A 124 13.97 7.37 8.45
C GLY A 124 14.00 7.29 9.98
N LYS A 125 13.24 6.37 10.57
CA LYS A 125 13.22 6.14 12.02
C LYS A 125 14.50 5.44 12.48
N ARG A 126 14.99 5.83 13.65
CA ARG A 126 16.12 5.17 14.31
C ARG A 126 15.59 4.06 15.21
N HIS A 127 16.06 2.85 14.96
CA HIS A 127 15.82 1.70 15.81
C HIS A 127 17.08 0.83 15.79
N PRO A 128 17.29 -0.05 16.80
CA PRO A 128 18.41 -0.99 16.77
C PRO A 128 18.42 -1.76 15.44
N GLY A 129 19.61 -2.10 14.92
CA GLY A 129 19.79 -2.85 13.66
C GLY A 129 19.27 -4.30 13.67
N HIS A 130 18.42 -4.61 14.65
CA HIS A 130 17.96 -5.94 15.02
C HIS A 130 16.43 -6.07 14.88
N THR A 131 15.81 -5.28 14.02
CA THR A 131 14.36 -5.07 14.04
C THR A 131 13.68 -5.67 12.82
N ASN A 132 12.48 -6.20 13.03
CA ASN A 132 11.48 -6.56 12.02
C ASN A 132 10.93 -5.34 11.27
N CYS A 133 11.75 -4.32 11.06
CA CYS A 133 11.31 -3.13 10.37
C CYS A 133 11.06 -3.46 8.89
N THR A 134 10.17 -2.71 8.28
CA THR A 134 9.73 -2.84 6.89
C THR A 134 10.90 -2.75 5.89
N GLY A 135 12.02 -2.12 6.28
CA GLY A 135 13.25 -2.08 5.48
C GLY A 135 13.86 -3.46 5.20
N LEU A 136 13.60 -4.46 6.06
CA LEU A 136 14.11 -5.81 5.88
C LEU A 136 13.55 -6.48 4.60
N HIS A 137 12.40 -6.04 4.09
CA HIS A 137 11.83 -6.56 2.85
C HIS A 137 12.77 -6.43 1.64
N TRP A 138 13.53 -5.34 1.53
CA TRP A 138 14.48 -5.12 0.42
C TRP A 138 15.77 -5.95 0.54
N TRP A 139 15.93 -6.71 1.62
CA TRP A 139 17.08 -7.59 1.86
C TRP A 139 16.74 -9.07 1.69
N VAL A 140 15.50 -9.42 2.05
CA VAL A 140 15.05 -10.82 2.07
C VAL A 140 14.29 -11.21 0.81
N THR A 141 13.86 -10.23 0.03
CA THR A 141 13.18 -10.49 -1.25
C THR A 141 14.20 -11.09 -2.23
N PRO A 142 13.92 -12.24 -2.87
CA PRO A 142 14.80 -12.82 -3.87
C PRO A 142 14.97 -11.90 -5.09
N SER A 143 16.15 -11.88 -5.72
CA SER A 143 16.32 -11.21 -7.02
C SER A 143 15.54 -11.94 -8.12
N ALA A 144 15.28 -11.26 -9.23
CA ALA A 144 14.71 -11.89 -10.42
C ALA A 144 15.72 -12.83 -11.11
N THR A 145 17.02 -12.48 -11.03
CA THR A 145 18.11 -13.24 -11.63
C THR A 145 19.15 -13.62 -10.57
N PRO A 146 19.59 -14.90 -10.50
CA PRO A 146 20.63 -15.31 -9.57
C PRO A 146 21.90 -14.45 -9.73
N GLY A 147 22.47 -14.00 -8.61
CA GLY A 147 23.69 -13.19 -8.61
C GLY A 147 23.47 -11.68 -8.69
N THR A 148 22.32 -11.21 -9.16
CA THR A 148 21.98 -9.78 -9.23
C THR A 148 21.18 -9.31 -8.01
N LEU A 149 20.91 -8.00 -7.94
CA LEU A 149 19.97 -7.40 -6.98
C LEU A 149 18.71 -6.86 -7.67
N THR A 150 18.55 -7.12 -8.96
CA THR A 150 17.48 -6.52 -9.78
C THR A 150 16.17 -7.29 -9.65
N ARG A 151 15.06 -6.55 -9.66
CA ARG A 151 13.70 -7.07 -9.79
C ARG A 151 12.93 -6.29 -10.86
N TYR A 152 12.07 -7.00 -11.59
CA TYR A 152 11.27 -6.44 -12.67
C TYR A 152 9.83 -6.18 -12.20
N LEU A 153 9.28 -5.05 -12.64
CA LEU A 153 7.89 -4.66 -12.44
C LEU A 153 7.15 -4.71 -13.77
N GLY A 154 5.83 -4.47 -13.76
CA GLY A 154 5.10 -4.22 -15.01
C GLY A 154 5.67 -3.02 -15.75
N GLU A 155 6.04 -1.97 -15.00
CA GLU A 155 6.66 -0.75 -15.51
C GLU A 155 8.06 -0.53 -14.88
N GLY A 156 9.09 -1.03 -15.56
CA GLY A 156 10.50 -0.84 -15.21
C GLY A 156 11.07 -1.89 -14.24
N GLU A 157 12.16 -1.54 -13.56
CA GLU A 157 12.91 -2.44 -12.68
C GLU A 157 13.47 -1.69 -11.47
N TYR A 158 13.70 -2.36 -10.34
CA TYR A 158 14.34 -1.75 -9.17
C TYR A 158 15.45 -2.63 -8.61
N GLU A 159 16.37 -2.01 -7.88
CA GLU A 159 17.42 -2.72 -7.15
C GLU A 159 17.01 -2.97 -5.69
N LEU A 160 17.22 -4.20 -5.26
CA LEU A 160 17.21 -4.58 -3.86
C LEU A 160 18.36 -3.90 -3.11
N ARG A 161 18.17 -3.68 -1.82
CA ARG A 161 19.18 -3.01 -0.98
C ARG A 161 20.31 -3.95 -0.56
N GLY A 162 20.08 -5.25 -0.69
CA GLY A 162 21.08 -6.27 -0.43
C GLY A 162 20.47 -7.66 -0.52
N ARG A 163 21.21 -8.63 0.00
CA ARG A 163 20.81 -10.04 0.03
C ARG A 163 21.27 -10.66 1.33
N LEU A 164 20.55 -11.70 1.76
CA LEU A 164 21.01 -12.54 2.85
C LEU A 164 22.30 -13.29 2.45
N GLY A 165 23.25 -13.34 3.38
CA GLY A 165 24.46 -14.13 3.27
C GLY A 165 24.19 -15.63 3.20
N ALA A 166 25.21 -16.39 2.80
CA ALA A 166 25.11 -17.85 2.72
C ALA A 166 24.67 -18.49 4.05
N GLY A 167 23.91 -19.59 3.95
CA GLY A 167 23.42 -20.32 5.12
C GLY A 167 22.25 -19.67 5.86
N ALA A 168 21.69 -18.58 5.36
CA ALA A 168 20.52 -17.96 5.97
C ALA A 168 19.32 -18.92 5.99
N PRO A 169 18.56 -18.97 7.09
CA PRO A 169 17.35 -19.79 7.16
C PRO A 169 16.27 -19.23 6.23
N ALA A 170 15.29 -20.07 5.88
CA ALA A 170 14.14 -19.63 5.11
C ALA A 170 13.37 -18.51 5.83
N VAL A 171 12.96 -17.50 5.06
CA VAL A 171 12.18 -16.37 5.57
C VAL A 171 10.77 -16.85 5.89
N ARG A 172 10.30 -16.58 7.10
CA ARG A 172 8.92 -16.86 7.52
C ARG A 172 8.11 -15.58 7.39
N TYR A 173 7.04 -15.67 6.61
CA TYR A 173 6.17 -14.53 6.35
C TYR A 173 4.85 -14.66 7.09
N ALA A 174 4.25 -13.52 7.42
CA ALA A 174 2.88 -13.44 7.91
C ALA A 174 2.14 -12.25 7.31
N ARG A 175 0.81 -12.40 7.20
CA ARG A 175 -0.08 -11.35 6.71
C ARG A 175 -0.12 -10.18 7.69
N ALA A 176 0.18 -8.99 7.20
CA ALA A 176 0.20 -7.77 7.99
C ALA A 176 -0.12 -6.54 7.14
N ILE A 177 -0.47 -5.45 7.83
CA ILE A 177 -0.55 -4.11 7.28
C ILE A 177 0.88 -3.57 7.16
N PHE A 178 1.34 -3.24 5.96
CA PHE A 178 2.70 -2.74 5.71
C PHE A 178 2.76 -1.25 5.37
N ALA A 179 1.63 -0.62 5.04
CA ALA A 179 1.57 0.81 4.76
C ALA A 179 0.23 1.41 5.17
N SER A 180 0.28 2.67 5.61
CA SER A 180 -0.88 3.47 5.97
C SER A 180 -0.77 4.84 5.32
N VAL A 181 -1.60 5.10 4.32
CA VAL A 181 -1.41 6.23 3.41
C VAL A 181 -2.67 7.10 3.37
N PRO A 182 -2.58 8.45 3.39
CA PRO A 182 -3.78 9.29 3.32
C PRO A 182 -4.57 9.04 2.03
N ILE A 183 -5.90 9.18 2.13
CA ILE A 183 -6.76 9.37 0.97
C ILE A 183 -6.90 10.88 0.80
N THR A 184 -6.50 11.39 -0.36
CA THR A 184 -6.46 12.84 -0.61
C THR A 184 -7.60 13.32 -1.50
N GLY A 185 -8.29 12.39 -2.16
CA GLY A 185 -9.36 12.73 -3.08
C GLY A 185 -10.15 11.52 -3.55
N ILE A 186 -11.33 11.81 -4.10
CA ILE A 186 -12.22 10.85 -4.73
C ILE A 186 -12.53 11.36 -6.14
N SER A 187 -12.09 10.63 -7.16
CA SER A 187 -12.35 10.99 -8.55
C SER A 187 -13.40 10.07 -9.17
N ARG A 188 -14.33 10.67 -9.91
CA ARG A 188 -15.30 9.99 -10.75
C ARG A 188 -14.99 10.30 -12.21
N ILE A 189 -14.61 9.29 -12.98
CA ILE A 189 -14.48 9.41 -14.43
C ILE A 189 -15.88 9.52 -15.06
N VAL A 190 -16.14 10.60 -15.78
CA VAL A 190 -17.44 10.92 -16.41
C VAL A 190 -17.31 11.08 -17.93
N GLY A 191 -18.38 10.75 -18.65
CA GLY A 191 -18.48 11.01 -20.09
C GLY A 191 -18.75 12.49 -20.40
N GLN A 192 -18.87 12.84 -21.69
CA GLN A 192 -19.12 14.22 -22.14
C GLN A 192 -20.37 14.86 -21.54
N GLY A 193 -21.37 14.07 -21.13
CA GLY A 193 -22.57 14.57 -20.43
C GLY A 193 -22.37 14.91 -18.94
N GLY A 194 -21.18 14.68 -18.38
CA GLY A 194 -20.88 14.94 -16.96
C GLY A 194 -21.54 13.94 -15.99
N VAL A 195 -21.74 14.37 -14.74
CA VAL A 195 -22.39 13.57 -13.69
C VAL A 195 -23.92 13.63 -13.89
N GLN A 196 -24.54 12.53 -14.29
CA GLN A 196 -25.99 12.44 -14.50
C GLN A 196 -26.64 11.20 -13.87
N GLY A 197 -27.94 11.29 -13.54
CA GLY A 197 -28.78 10.16 -13.11
C GLY A 197 -28.30 9.50 -11.81
N ALA A 198 -28.24 8.16 -11.77
CA ALA A 198 -27.77 7.40 -10.61
C ALA A 198 -26.34 7.78 -10.16
N ASN A 199 -25.52 8.34 -11.06
CA ASN A 199 -24.18 8.84 -10.72
C ASN A 199 -24.24 10.11 -9.85
N GLN A 200 -25.29 10.91 -9.97
CA GLN A 200 -25.45 12.17 -9.22
C GLN A 200 -25.70 11.91 -7.74
N ALA A 201 -26.52 10.92 -7.39
CA ALA A 201 -26.76 10.55 -6.00
C ALA A 201 -25.48 10.00 -5.33
N GLN A 202 -24.73 9.16 -6.04
CA GLN A 202 -23.43 8.67 -5.56
C GLN A 202 -22.40 9.79 -5.41
N PHE A 203 -22.39 10.74 -6.34
CA PHE A 203 -21.52 11.91 -6.26
C PHE A 203 -21.86 12.81 -5.08
N ALA A 204 -23.14 13.08 -4.86
CA ALA A 204 -23.60 13.81 -3.67
C ALA A 204 -23.24 13.08 -2.36
N ALA A 205 -23.39 11.75 -2.32
CA ALA A 205 -22.98 10.95 -1.16
C ALA A 205 -21.46 10.99 -0.93
N ALA A 206 -20.65 10.96 -1.99
CA ALA A 206 -19.20 11.12 -1.89
C ALA A 206 -18.82 12.50 -1.34
N GLN A 207 -19.55 13.56 -1.70
CA GLN A 207 -19.32 14.91 -1.17
C GLN A 207 -19.55 15.02 0.35
N GLN A 208 -20.28 14.08 0.95
CA GLN A 208 -20.46 14.00 2.41
C GLN A 208 -19.24 13.42 3.14
N SER A 209 -18.27 12.85 2.42
CA SER A 209 -17.07 12.24 3.01
C SER A 209 -16.07 13.25 3.58
N GLY A 210 -16.25 14.56 3.35
CA GLY A 210 -15.26 15.56 3.75
C GLY A 210 -13.90 15.45 3.02
N LEU A 211 -13.78 14.57 2.02
CA LEU A 211 -12.67 14.52 1.07
C LEU A 211 -13.01 15.35 -0.17
N PRO A 212 -12.01 15.93 -0.87
CA PRO A 212 -12.23 16.51 -2.19
C PRO A 212 -12.82 15.48 -3.16
N VAL A 213 -13.87 15.86 -3.88
CA VAL A 213 -14.53 15.00 -4.88
C VAL A 213 -14.49 15.66 -6.25
N TYR A 214 -13.94 14.94 -7.23
CA TYR A 214 -13.71 15.45 -8.58
C TYR A 214 -14.55 14.69 -9.60
N ALA A 215 -15.14 15.41 -10.55
CA ALA A 215 -15.67 14.84 -11.78
C ALA A 215 -14.60 15.02 -12.87
N VAL A 216 -14.01 13.93 -13.32
CA VAL A 216 -12.90 13.94 -14.28
C VAL A 216 -13.44 13.51 -15.65
N PRO A 217 -13.43 14.38 -16.67
CA PRO A 217 -13.87 13.99 -18.01
C PRO A 217 -12.89 13.00 -18.64
N VAL A 218 -13.42 12.09 -19.48
CA VAL A 218 -12.63 11.25 -20.39
C VAL A 218 -12.06 12.03 -21.56
#